data_AF-A0A1Y6BVE5-F1
#
_entry.id   AF-A0A1Y6BVE5-F1
#
_cell.length_a   1.000
_cell.length_b   1.000
_cell.length_c   1.000
_cell.angle_alpha   90.00
_cell.angle_beta   90.00
_cell.angle_gamma   90.00
#
_symmetry.space_group_name_H-M   'P 1'
#
loop_
_entity.id
_entity.type
_entity.pdbx_description
1 polymer ?
#
loop_
_entity_poly.entity_id
_entity_poly.type
_entity_poly.pdbx_seq_one_letter_code
_entity_poly.pdbx_strand_id
1 'polypeptide(L)'
;MLLQLKDYFSVSRESISEDAEKKLKKFQDIQSDLEEAVKKTGKFDGLELEDVRYQQDLPTLMDFLNRSMIINLFSYLDAFIGDISKLVLKQNPNLGTKLGRNFTYSDLAKVNDVESLRRQTLDNEIDRIRRGSYKEIFKELGSMFNVALGDFKRWENFIELSQRRNLLTHNDGVVSQQYLNEVSYEFTSKVCLNGKVVVDAGYVEDSIDLIFEIILLVSQSIFRKNYVNDLPKANEFLIQTIFMILSMENWQLAQKLSEYGCFLIDNFPNQLKSLEKKILKINAAQAYKWAGDSAAADKCLNDFDWSSSNRNIQLAEKVLRDNFDKAYELMEKIGKEGELINEEAYYHWPLFREVKKEPKFKETLKSIYGKSKSEDKKTS
;
A
#
# COMPACT_ATOMS: atom_id res chain seq x y z
N MET A 1 -8.28 -7.12 -14.94
CA MET A 1 -8.19 -6.85 -13.48
C MET A 1 -7.04 -5.91 -13.13
N LEU A 2 -5.75 -6.25 -13.34
CA LEU A 2 -4.61 -5.33 -13.07
C LEU A 2 -4.62 -4.06 -13.94
N LEU A 3 -4.95 -4.16 -15.23
CA LEU A 3 -5.14 -3.00 -16.13
C LEU A 3 -6.36 -2.16 -15.74
N GLN A 4 -7.47 -2.79 -15.33
CA GLN A 4 -8.68 -2.09 -14.89
C GLN A 4 -8.52 -1.39 -13.55
N LEU A 5 -7.68 -1.91 -12.64
CA LEU A 5 -7.34 -1.24 -11.38
C LEU A 5 -6.39 -0.07 -11.64
N LYS A 6 -5.40 -0.21 -12.53
CA LYS A 6 -4.50 0.88 -12.92
C LYS A 6 -5.26 2.04 -13.55
N ASP A 7 -6.18 1.77 -14.47
CA ASP A 7 -7.02 2.78 -15.11
C ASP A 7 -8.07 3.37 -14.15
N TYR A 8 -8.63 2.55 -13.25
CA TYR A 8 -9.52 3.05 -12.20
C TYR A 8 -8.78 3.95 -11.20
N PHE A 9 -7.55 3.61 -10.80
CA PHE A 9 -6.76 4.42 -9.85
C PHE A 9 -6.12 5.64 -10.51
N SER A 10 -5.75 5.62 -11.80
CA SER A 10 -5.22 6.81 -12.50
C SER A 10 -6.32 7.81 -12.83
N VAL A 11 -7.45 7.35 -13.39
CA VAL A 11 -8.60 8.21 -13.72
C VAL A 11 -9.30 8.68 -12.45
N SER A 12 -9.44 7.83 -11.41
CA SER A 12 -9.95 8.29 -10.12
C SER A 12 -8.96 9.19 -9.41
N ARG A 13 -7.63 8.99 -9.50
CA ARG A 13 -6.68 9.96 -8.93
C ARG A 13 -6.75 11.30 -9.61
N GLU A 14 -6.67 11.37 -10.93
CA GLU A 14 -6.65 12.66 -11.62
C GLU A 14 -7.99 13.38 -11.46
N SER A 15 -9.13 12.67 -11.57
CA SER A 15 -10.43 13.30 -11.37
C SER A 15 -10.72 13.64 -9.90
N ILE A 16 -10.39 12.77 -8.94
CA ILE A 16 -10.58 13.06 -7.50
C ILE A 16 -9.58 14.12 -7.04
N SER A 17 -8.34 14.12 -7.51
CA SER A 17 -7.34 15.15 -7.17
C SER A 17 -7.76 16.49 -7.75
N GLU A 18 -8.14 16.59 -9.02
CA GLU A 18 -8.58 17.86 -9.59
C GLU A 18 -9.89 18.36 -8.96
N ASP A 19 -10.89 17.50 -8.74
CA ASP A 19 -12.14 17.93 -8.09
C ASP A 19 -11.93 18.24 -6.61
N ALA A 20 -11.09 17.50 -5.90
CA ALA A 20 -10.75 17.78 -4.51
C ALA A 20 -9.90 19.05 -4.40
N GLU A 21 -8.94 19.27 -5.29
CA GLU A 21 -8.16 20.52 -5.37
C GLU A 21 -9.04 21.70 -5.76
N LYS A 22 -9.98 21.54 -6.70
CA LYS A 22 -10.96 22.59 -7.04
C LYS A 22 -11.88 22.87 -5.86
N LYS A 23 -12.37 21.85 -5.15
CA LYS A 23 -13.22 22.02 -3.96
C LYS A 23 -12.44 22.63 -2.80
N LEU A 24 -11.20 22.19 -2.56
CA LEU A 24 -10.31 22.73 -1.54
C LEU A 24 -9.92 24.17 -1.84
N LYS A 25 -9.59 24.48 -3.09
CA LYS A 25 -9.31 25.84 -3.54
C LYS A 25 -10.54 26.73 -3.42
N LYS A 26 -11.71 26.25 -3.84
CA LYS A 26 -12.97 26.98 -3.64
C LYS A 26 -13.27 27.20 -2.15
N PHE A 27 -12.92 26.25 -1.30
CA PHE A 27 -13.07 26.37 0.15
C PHE A 27 -12.06 27.37 0.76
N GLN A 28 -10.81 27.36 0.27
CA GLN A 28 -9.78 28.33 0.65
C GLN A 28 -10.10 29.74 0.17
N ASP A 29 -10.66 29.88 -1.03
CA ASP A 29 -11.13 31.16 -1.59
C ASP A 29 -12.30 31.69 -0.74
N ILE A 30 -13.29 30.84 -0.42
CA ILE A 30 -14.39 31.19 0.49
C ILE A 30 -13.84 31.59 1.87
N GLN A 31 -12.83 30.88 2.39
CA GLN A 31 -12.20 31.21 3.66
C GLN A 31 -11.48 32.56 3.61
N SER A 32 -10.74 32.85 2.54
CA SER A 32 -10.05 34.12 2.33
C SER A 32 -11.02 35.29 2.19
N ASP A 33 -12.11 35.10 1.44
CA ASP A 33 -13.17 36.10 1.26
C ASP A 33 -13.89 36.37 2.59
N LEU A 34 -14.12 35.33 3.40
CA LEU A 34 -14.63 35.46 4.77
C LEU A 34 -13.64 36.24 5.65
N GLU A 35 -12.36 35.92 5.64
CA GLU A 35 -11.33 36.61 6.43
C GLU A 35 -11.20 38.10 6.03
N GLU A 36 -11.28 38.41 4.74
CA GLU A 36 -11.20 39.79 4.24
C GLU A 36 -12.47 40.61 4.56
N ALA A 37 -13.65 39.99 4.41
CA ALA A 37 -14.91 40.61 4.81
C ALA A 37 -14.94 40.89 6.32
N VAL A 38 -14.50 39.94 7.14
CA VAL A 38 -14.40 40.07 8.60
C VAL A 38 -13.44 41.19 9.01
N LYS A 39 -12.29 41.33 8.33
CA LYS A 39 -11.35 42.44 8.55
C LYS A 39 -11.93 43.82 8.24
N LYS A 40 -12.86 43.92 7.27
CA LYS A 40 -13.43 45.20 6.83
C LYS A 40 -14.64 45.65 7.64
N THR A 41 -15.47 44.72 8.13
CA THR A 41 -16.79 45.07 8.70
C THR A 41 -17.04 44.51 10.10
N GLY A 42 -16.26 43.52 10.55
CA GLY A 42 -16.55 42.77 11.78
C GLY A 42 -17.86 41.96 11.73
N LYS A 43 -18.57 41.91 10.58
CA LYS A 43 -19.87 41.23 10.39
C LYS A 43 -20.02 40.70 8.96
N PHE A 44 -20.48 39.45 8.81
CA PHE A 44 -20.88 38.88 7.52
C PHE A 44 -22.40 38.74 7.51
N ASP A 45 -23.07 39.49 6.62
CA ASP A 45 -24.52 39.45 6.38
C ASP A 45 -25.43 39.46 7.63
N GLY A 46 -25.10 40.32 8.61
CA GLY A 46 -25.92 40.52 9.81
C GLY A 46 -25.80 39.44 10.89
N LEU A 47 -25.01 38.39 10.68
CA LEU A 47 -24.67 37.39 11.70
C LEU A 47 -23.41 37.82 12.46
N GLU A 48 -23.47 37.77 13.79
CA GLU A 48 -22.26 37.93 14.62
C GLU A 48 -21.46 36.62 14.57
N LEU A 49 -20.14 36.74 14.41
CA LEU A 49 -19.24 35.58 14.25
C LEU A 49 -19.27 34.61 15.44
N GLU A 50 -19.72 35.06 16.60
CA GLU A 50 -19.95 34.23 17.78
C GLU A 50 -21.03 33.15 17.54
N ASP A 51 -21.91 33.35 16.56
CA ASP A 51 -22.95 32.38 16.17
C ASP A 51 -22.46 31.34 15.15
N VAL A 52 -21.29 31.55 14.50
CA VAL A 52 -20.72 30.62 13.52
C VAL A 52 -19.60 29.81 14.19
N ARG A 53 -19.99 28.67 14.78
CA ARG A 53 -19.13 27.69 15.50
C ARG A 53 -18.05 26.99 14.67
N TYR A 54 -17.73 27.49 13.49
CA TYR A 54 -16.89 26.83 12.50
C TYR A 54 -15.49 26.43 13.01
N GLN A 55 -14.85 27.27 13.83
CA GLN A 55 -13.54 26.95 14.43
C GLN A 55 -13.62 25.92 15.57
N GLN A 56 -14.77 25.78 16.23
CA GLN A 56 -15.00 24.77 17.28
C GLN A 56 -15.42 23.41 16.67
N ASP A 57 -16.10 23.44 15.52
CA ASP A 57 -16.63 22.24 14.87
C ASP A 57 -15.60 21.53 13.98
N LEU A 58 -14.63 22.24 13.40
CA LEU A 58 -13.63 21.66 12.49
C LEU A 58 -12.71 20.61 13.16
N PRO A 59 -12.17 20.82 14.39
CA PRO A 59 -11.43 19.79 15.11
C PRO A 59 -12.28 18.54 15.40
N THR A 60 -13.57 18.73 15.68
CA THR A 60 -14.53 17.66 15.93
C THR A 60 -14.83 16.86 14.66
N LEU A 61 -14.96 17.53 13.50
CA LEU A 61 -15.13 16.89 12.21
C LEU A 61 -13.88 16.08 11.80
N MET A 62 -12.67 16.61 12.00
CA MET A 62 -11.43 15.90 11.68
C MET A 62 -11.24 14.67 12.57
N ASP A 63 -11.53 14.76 13.87
CA ASP A 63 -11.54 13.59 14.77
C ASP A 63 -12.56 12.54 14.28
N PHE A 64 -13.77 12.97 13.94
CA PHE A 64 -14.79 12.08 13.37
C PHE A 64 -14.33 11.38 12.08
N LEU A 65 -13.74 12.14 11.14
CA LEU A 65 -13.23 11.59 9.88
C LEU A 65 -12.09 10.59 10.13
N ASN A 66 -11.12 10.94 10.97
CA ASN A 66 -10.00 10.07 11.30
C ASN A 66 -10.48 8.75 11.93
N ARG A 67 -11.38 8.83 12.92
CA ARG A 67 -11.99 7.65 13.55
C ARG A 67 -12.73 6.79 12.52
N SER A 68 -13.50 7.43 11.64
CA SER A 68 -14.25 6.76 10.58
C SER A 68 -13.33 6.06 9.59
N MET A 69 -12.20 6.66 9.24
CA MET A 69 -11.21 6.04 8.35
C MET A 69 -10.64 4.77 8.96
N ILE A 70 -10.22 4.79 10.23
CA ILE A 70 -9.72 3.60 10.93
C ILE A 70 -10.75 2.47 10.90
N ILE A 71 -12.02 2.77 11.23
CA ILE A 71 -13.09 1.76 11.21
C ILE A 71 -13.27 1.18 9.80
N ASN A 72 -13.30 2.04 8.78
CA ASN A 72 -13.51 1.61 7.39
C ASN A 72 -12.34 0.81 6.81
N LEU A 73 -11.11 1.06 7.24
CA LEU A 73 -9.96 0.23 6.86
C LEU A 73 -10.14 -1.24 7.27
N PHE A 74 -10.71 -1.48 8.45
CA PHE A 74 -11.01 -2.83 8.90
C PHE A 74 -12.21 -3.45 8.19
N SER A 75 -13.23 -2.66 7.86
CA SER A 75 -14.32 -3.13 6.98
C SER A 75 -13.78 -3.58 5.62
N TYR A 76 -12.82 -2.84 5.06
CA TYR A 76 -12.15 -3.22 3.81
C TYR A 76 -11.29 -4.48 3.98
N LEU A 77 -10.52 -4.59 5.07
CA LEU A 77 -9.73 -5.77 5.38
C LEU A 77 -10.62 -7.02 5.54
N ASP A 78 -11.77 -6.90 6.22
CA ASP A 78 -12.71 -7.99 6.42
C ASP A 78 -13.32 -8.48 5.11
N ALA A 79 -13.62 -7.56 4.18
CA ALA A 79 -14.09 -7.89 2.84
C ALA A 79 -12.98 -8.61 2.05
N PHE A 80 -11.76 -8.05 2.06
CA PHE A 80 -10.59 -8.65 1.42
C PHE A 80 -10.32 -10.07 1.92
N ILE A 81 -10.34 -10.30 3.24
CA ILE A 81 -10.15 -11.62 3.85
C ILE A 81 -11.22 -12.60 3.38
N GLY A 82 -12.48 -12.15 3.30
CA GLY A 82 -13.58 -12.96 2.77
C GLY A 82 -13.34 -13.34 1.31
N ASP A 83 -13.01 -12.36 0.46
CA ASP A 83 -12.84 -12.55 -0.98
C ASP A 83 -11.64 -13.44 -1.32
N ILE A 84 -10.49 -13.22 -0.68
CA ILE A 84 -9.30 -14.06 -0.91
C ILE A 84 -9.56 -15.49 -0.43
N SER A 85 -10.27 -15.68 0.68
CA SER A 85 -10.61 -17.01 1.18
C SER A 85 -11.52 -17.76 0.21
N LYS A 86 -12.56 -17.08 -0.29
CA LYS A 86 -13.47 -17.63 -1.32
C LYS A 86 -12.72 -17.97 -2.59
N LEU A 87 -11.83 -17.09 -3.05
CA LEU A 87 -11.02 -17.32 -4.24
C LEU A 87 -10.16 -18.58 -4.10
N VAL A 88 -9.45 -18.73 -2.98
CA VAL A 88 -8.57 -19.88 -2.73
C VAL A 88 -9.37 -21.17 -2.60
N LEU A 89 -10.46 -21.17 -1.85
CA LEU A 89 -11.29 -22.36 -1.68
C LEU A 89 -12.04 -22.76 -2.96
N LYS A 90 -12.37 -21.80 -3.83
CA LYS A 90 -12.95 -22.10 -5.15
C LYS A 90 -11.96 -22.82 -6.06
N GLN A 91 -10.69 -22.40 -6.06
CA GLN A 91 -9.66 -23.03 -6.89
C GLN A 91 -9.10 -24.31 -6.28
N ASN A 92 -9.09 -24.41 -4.95
CA ASN A 92 -8.57 -25.57 -4.23
C ASN A 92 -9.53 -26.02 -3.11
N PRO A 93 -10.69 -26.62 -3.48
CA PRO A 93 -11.74 -26.95 -2.51
C PRO A 93 -11.33 -27.97 -1.43
N ASN A 94 -10.23 -28.70 -1.65
CA ASN A 94 -9.70 -29.67 -0.70
C ASN A 94 -8.99 -29.01 0.49
N LEU A 95 -8.61 -27.73 0.39
CA LEU A 95 -8.11 -26.99 1.56
C LEU A 95 -9.20 -26.84 2.63
N GLY A 96 -10.47 -26.82 2.21
CA GLY A 96 -11.61 -26.72 3.10
C GLY A 96 -11.99 -28.01 3.84
N THR A 97 -11.48 -29.17 3.43
CA THR A 97 -11.84 -30.46 4.07
C THR A 97 -11.24 -30.63 5.46
N LYS A 98 -10.19 -29.87 5.79
CA LYS A 98 -9.61 -29.82 7.13
C LYS A 98 -10.52 -29.19 8.19
N LEU A 99 -11.65 -28.61 7.78
CA LEU A 99 -12.58 -27.89 8.66
C LEU A 99 -13.52 -28.84 9.43
N GLY A 100 -13.43 -30.15 9.20
CA GLY A 100 -13.92 -31.17 10.13
C GLY A 100 -15.40 -31.12 10.46
N ARG A 101 -16.27 -30.57 9.59
CA ARG A 101 -17.71 -30.54 9.85
C ARG A 101 -18.38 -31.87 9.56
N ASN A 102 -19.20 -32.30 10.52
CA ASN A 102 -20.16 -33.38 10.34
C ASN A 102 -21.48 -32.79 9.80
N PHE A 103 -22.04 -33.41 8.76
CA PHE A 103 -23.34 -33.04 8.21
C PHE A 103 -24.45 -33.90 8.83
N THR A 104 -25.57 -33.29 9.20
CA THR A 104 -26.76 -34.05 9.60
C THR A 104 -27.54 -34.51 8.36
N TYR A 105 -28.38 -35.55 8.51
CA TYR A 105 -29.28 -35.97 7.43
C TYR A 105 -30.22 -34.83 6.98
N SER A 106 -30.62 -33.95 7.91
CA SER A 106 -31.45 -32.79 7.58
C SER A 106 -30.73 -31.75 6.72
N ASP A 107 -29.41 -31.66 6.82
CA ASP A 107 -28.59 -30.79 5.97
C ASP A 107 -28.55 -31.36 4.56
N LEU A 108 -28.34 -32.69 4.43
CA LEU A 108 -28.31 -33.39 3.15
C LEU A 108 -29.66 -33.36 2.44
N ALA A 109 -30.77 -33.39 3.18
CA ALA A 109 -32.12 -33.38 2.62
C ALA A 109 -32.56 -32.01 2.05
N LYS A 110 -31.89 -30.91 2.43
CA LYS A 110 -32.24 -29.53 2.02
C LYS A 110 -31.54 -29.04 0.76
N VAL A 111 -30.62 -29.83 0.20
CA VAL A 111 -29.75 -29.42 -0.90
C VAL A 111 -30.03 -30.24 -2.14
N ASN A 112 -30.20 -29.53 -3.26
CA ASN A 112 -30.48 -30.15 -4.55
C ASN A 112 -29.25 -30.85 -5.14
N ASP A 113 -28.06 -30.40 -4.75
CA ASP A 113 -26.78 -30.94 -5.22
C ASP A 113 -25.66 -30.77 -4.18
N VAL A 114 -24.69 -31.69 -4.21
CA VAL A 114 -23.55 -31.75 -3.27
C VAL A 114 -22.65 -30.51 -3.39
N GLU A 115 -22.56 -29.90 -4.58
CA GLU A 115 -21.72 -28.72 -4.82
C GLU A 115 -22.31 -27.46 -4.16
N SER A 116 -23.63 -27.33 -4.12
CA SER A 116 -24.34 -26.27 -3.40
C SER A 116 -24.12 -26.40 -1.90
N LEU A 117 -24.21 -27.62 -1.35
CA LEU A 117 -23.90 -27.88 0.05
C LEU A 117 -22.45 -27.51 0.38
N ARG A 118 -21.52 -27.89 -0.50
CA ARG A 118 -20.10 -27.59 -0.35
C ARG A 118 -19.86 -26.09 -0.31
N ARG A 119 -20.43 -25.33 -1.25
CA ARG A 119 -20.31 -23.86 -1.29
C ARG A 119 -20.87 -23.21 -0.03
N GLN A 120 -22.09 -23.57 0.36
CA GLN A 120 -22.73 -23.02 1.56
C GLN A 120 -21.91 -23.32 2.82
N THR A 121 -21.31 -24.51 2.91
CA THR A 121 -20.46 -24.88 4.03
C THR A 121 -19.20 -24.02 4.09
N LEU A 122 -18.55 -23.81 2.94
CA LEU A 122 -17.35 -22.98 2.86
C LEU A 122 -17.66 -21.52 3.21
N ASP A 123 -18.77 -20.97 2.69
CA ASP A 123 -19.19 -19.59 3.01
C ASP A 123 -19.46 -19.42 4.51
N ASN A 124 -20.20 -20.34 5.12
CA ASN A 124 -20.48 -20.31 6.56
C ASN A 124 -19.21 -20.40 7.42
N GLU A 125 -18.18 -21.07 6.92
CA GLU A 125 -16.93 -21.26 7.62
C GLU A 125 -16.02 -20.04 7.51
N ILE A 126 -15.97 -19.41 6.33
CA ILE A 126 -15.30 -18.12 6.13
C ILE A 126 -15.94 -17.06 7.04
N ASP A 127 -17.28 -17.02 7.11
CA ASP A 127 -17.99 -16.09 7.98
C ASP A 127 -17.79 -16.39 9.47
N ARG A 128 -17.57 -17.65 9.85
CA ARG A 128 -17.18 -17.99 11.23
C ARG A 128 -15.80 -17.43 11.54
N ILE A 129 -14.82 -17.68 10.68
CA ILE A 129 -13.43 -17.23 10.88
C ILE A 129 -13.40 -15.71 11.05
N ARG A 130 -14.09 -14.97 10.18
CA ARG A 130 -14.14 -13.50 10.17
C ARG A 130 -14.74 -12.88 11.45
N ARG A 131 -15.41 -13.66 12.32
CA ARG A 131 -15.94 -13.17 13.60
C ARG A 131 -14.92 -13.23 14.74
N GLY A 132 -13.81 -13.94 14.55
CA GLY A 132 -12.74 -14.01 15.54
C GLY A 132 -11.97 -12.70 15.68
N SER A 133 -11.11 -12.64 16.68
CA SER A 133 -10.07 -11.59 16.74
C SER A 133 -9.10 -11.74 15.56
N TYR A 134 -8.40 -10.66 15.16
CA TYR A 134 -7.44 -10.78 14.05
C TYR A 134 -6.29 -11.75 14.32
N LYS A 135 -5.89 -11.94 15.59
CA LYS A 135 -4.94 -12.99 15.97
C LYS A 135 -5.49 -14.37 15.60
N GLU A 136 -6.74 -14.64 15.91
CA GLU A 136 -7.42 -15.91 15.59
C GLU A 136 -7.67 -16.05 14.09
N ILE A 137 -8.13 -14.99 13.42
CA ILE A 137 -8.34 -14.98 11.97
C ILE A 137 -7.04 -15.37 11.25
N PHE A 138 -5.92 -14.73 11.56
CA PHE A 138 -4.65 -15.01 10.89
C PHE A 138 -4.16 -16.43 11.20
N LYS A 139 -4.36 -16.92 12.42
CA LYS A 139 -4.03 -18.30 12.81
C LYS A 139 -4.88 -19.32 12.05
N GLU A 140 -6.20 -19.13 11.98
CA GLU A 140 -7.14 -20.04 11.32
C GLU A 140 -6.91 -20.04 9.80
N LEU A 141 -6.77 -18.87 9.18
CA LEU A 141 -6.44 -18.77 7.74
C LEU A 141 -5.07 -19.38 7.43
N GLY A 142 -4.07 -19.15 8.29
CA GLY A 142 -2.75 -19.74 8.15
C GLY A 142 -2.81 -21.27 8.18
N SER A 143 -3.58 -21.83 9.12
CA SER A 143 -3.82 -23.28 9.19
C SER A 143 -4.57 -23.81 7.97
N MET A 144 -5.64 -23.13 7.55
CA MET A 144 -6.48 -23.51 6.41
C MET A 144 -5.67 -23.54 5.11
N PHE A 145 -4.88 -22.50 4.85
CA PHE A 145 -4.10 -22.36 3.61
C PHE A 145 -2.67 -22.87 3.71
N ASN A 146 -2.30 -23.46 4.86
CA ASN A 146 -0.99 -24.02 5.14
C ASN A 146 0.15 -23.01 4.92
N VAL A 147 -0.04 -21.80 5.45
CA VAL A 147 0.91 -20.67 5.39
C VAL A 147 1.09 -20.06 6.77
N ALA A 148 2.29 -19.55 7.05
CA ALA A 148 2.49 -18.70 8.21
C ALA A 148 1.94 -17.31 7.89
N LEU A 149 1.01 -16.83 8.72
CA LEU A 149 0.49 -15.46 8.68
C LEU A 149 0.78 -14.81 10.04
N GLY A 150 1.02 -13.50 10.02
CA GLY A 150 1.29 -12.72 11.23
C GLY A 150 2.76 -12.73 11.69
N ASP A 151 3.66 -13.35 10.94
CA ASP A 151 5.10 -13.27 11.17
C ASP A 151 5.71 -12.15 10.31
N PHE A 152 5.56 -10.91 10.76
CA PHE A 152 6.18 -9.74 10.13
C PHE A 152 6.50 -8.66 11.16
N LYS A 153 7.45 -7.78 10.82
CA LYS A 153 8.06 -6.80 11.73
C LYS A 153 7.06 -5.89 12.45
N ARG A 154 5.95 -5.54 11.80
CA ARG A 154 4.90 -4.64 12.33
C ARG A 154 3.67 -5.38 12.86
N TRP A 155 3.79 -6.65 13.21
CA TRP A 155 2.67 -7.43 13.75
C TRP A 155 2.05 -6.77 15.00
N GLU A 156 2.86 -6.32 15.95
CA GLU A 156 2.37 -5.67 17.16
C GLU A 156 1.64 -4.34 16.86
N ASN A 157 2.09 -3.57 15.86
CA ASN A 157 1.37 -2.39 15.38
C ASN A 157 -0.02 -2.77 14.85
N PHE A 158 -0.13 -3.91 14.16
CA PHE A 158 -1.42 -4.35 13.63
C PHE A 158 -2.37 -4.81 14.73
N ILE A 159 -1.84 -5.53 15.72
CA ILE A 159 -2.62 -5.90 16.90
C ILE A 159 -3.11 -4.65 17.62
N GLU A 160 -2.25 -3.67 17.87
CA GLU A 160 -2.64 -2.39 18.46
C GLU A 160 -3.74 -1.69 17.65
N LEU A 161 -3.54 -1.53 16.34
CA LEU A 161 -4.49 -0.89 15.44
C LEU A 161 -5.85 -1.60 15.47
N SER A 162 -5.84 -2.93 15.54
CA SER A 162 -7.07 -3.72 15.64
C SER A 162 -7.82 -3.51 16.95
N GLN A 163 -7.10 -3.44 18.07
CA GLN A 163 -7.70 -3.18 19.38
C GLN A 163 -8.15 -1.72 19.49
N ARG A 164 -7.40 -0.77 18.93
CA ARG A 164 -7.81 0.64 18.88
C ARG A 164 -9.10 0.79 18.09
N ARG A 165 -9.24 0.13 16.93
CA ARG A 165 -10.52 0.10 16.18
C ARG A 165 -11.66 -0.39 17.07
N ASN A 166 -11.47 -1.47 17.85
CA ASN A 166 -12.52 -1.96 18.75
C ASN A 166 -12.93 -0.91 19.78
N LEU A 167 -11.97 -0.15 20.35
CA LEU A 167 -12.28 0.96 21.23
C LEU A 167 -13.12 2.04 20.52
N LEU A 168 -12.73 2.42 19.30
CA LEU A 168 -13.45 3.42 18.51
C LEU A 168 -14.88 2.99 18.17
N THR A 169 -15.10 1.71 17.86
CA THR A 169 -16.41 1.18 17.49
C THR A 169 -17.32 0.92 18.70
N HIS A 170 -16.77 0.44 19.82
CA HIS A 170 -17.57 -0.11 20.92
C HIS A 170 -17.43 0.62 22.26
N ASN A 171 -16.43 1.49 22.41
CA ASN A 171 -16.14 2.16 23.67
C ASN A 171 -15.87 3.66 23.50
N ASP A 172 -16.32 4.29 22.40
CA ASP A 172 -16.08 5.70 22.06
C ASP A 172 -14.59 6.13 22.11
N GLY A 173 -13.69 5.16 21.88
CA GLY A 173 -12.25 5.36 22.01
C GLY A 173 -11.73 5.40 23.45
N VAL A 174 -12.52 5.03 24.45
CA VAL A 174 -12.07 4.91 25.84
C VAL A 174 -11.25 3.62 26.00
N VAL A 175 -10.09 3.70 26.64
CA VAL A 175 -9.19 2.57 26.87
C VAL A 175 -9.80 1.63 27.89
N SER A 176 -9.95 0.36 27.51
CA SER A 176 -10.49 -0.71 28.34
C SER A 176 -9.39 -1.63 28.88
N GLN A 177 -9.72 -2.43 29.91
CA GLN A 177 -8.80 -3.46 30.41
C GLN A 177 -8.45 -4.50 29.34
N GLN A 178 -9.39 -4.81 28.44
CA GLN A 178 -9.16 -5.72 27.31
C GLN A 178 -8.05 -5.18 26.40
N TYR A 179 -8.10 -3.90 26.04
CA TYR A 179 -7.04 -3.29 25.22
C TYR A 179 -5.68 -3.41 25.90
N LEU A 180 -5.60 -3.12 27.20
CA LEU A 180 -4.33 -3.21 27.96
C LEU A 180 -3.78 -4.63 28.06
N ASN A 181 -4.66 -5.65 28.02
CA ASN A 181 -4.26 -7.06 28.08
C ASN A 181 -3.81 -7.60 26.72
N GLU A 182 -4.36 -7.10 25.63
CA GLU A 182 -4.13 -7.63 24.28
C GLU A 182 -2.98 -6.97 23.52
N VAL A 183 -2.62 -5.74 23.91
CA VAL A 183 -1.63 -4.89 23.25
C VAL A 183 -0.31 -4.89 24.02
N SER A 184 0.82 -4.87 23.31
CA SER A 184 2.15 -4.86 23.92
C SER A 184 2.44 -3.59 24.74
N TYR A 185 3.38 -3.72 25.69
CA TYR A 185 3.77 -2.65 26.62
C TYR A 185 4.23 -1.36 25.92
N GLU A 186 4.81 -1.47 24.72
CA GLU A 186 5.26 -0.34 23.91
C GLU A 186 4.13 0.67 23.63
N PHE A 187 2.90 0.18 23.47
CA PHE A 187 1.74 1.04 23.21
C PHE A 187 0.95 1.33 24.48
N THR A 188 0.82 0.35 25.39
CA THR A 188 0.04 0.55 26.62
C THR A 188 0.70 1.53 27.59
N SER A 189 2.02 1.68 27.55
CA SER A 189 2.75 2.71 28.31
C SER A 189 2.42 4.16 27.91
N LYS A 190 1.78 4.37 26.76
CA LYS A 190 1.39 5.68 26.22
C LYS A 190 -0.06 6.07 26.52
N VAL A 191 -0.81 5.20 27.17
CA VAL A 191 -2.24 5.39 27.48
C VAL A 191 -2.55 4.98 28.92
N CYS A 192 -3.71 5.40 29.42
CA CYS A 192 -4.19 5.01 30.75
C CYS A 192 -5.58 4.37 30.66
N LEU A 193 -5.90 3.47 31.61
CA LEU A 193 -7.23 2.89 31.74
C LEU A 193 -8.27 4.02 31.88
N ASN A 194 -9.38 3.90 31.15
CA ASN A 194 -10.45 4.92 31.04
C ASN A 194 -10.02 6.25 30.38
N GLY A 195 -8.78 6.38 29.89
CA GLY A 195 -8.35 7.49 29.05
C GLY A 195 -8.93 7.38 27.64
N LYS A 196 -9.01 8.49 26.90
CA LYS A 196 -9.49 8.49 25.51
C LYS A 196 -8.31 8.39 24.54
N VAL A 197 -8.37 7.46 23.59
CA VAL A 197 -7.39 7.36 22.52
C VAL A 197 -7.51 8.54 21.55
N VAL A 198 -6.36 9.01 21.08
CA VAL A 198 -6.25 10.03 20.03
C VAL A 198 -5.97 9.34 18.69
N VAL A 199 -6.60 9.84 17.63
CA VAL A 199 -6.41 9.40 16.24
C VAL A 199 -6.15 10.64 15.40
N ASP A 200 -4.87 11.02 15.29
CA ASP A 200 -4.45 12.13 14.44
C ASP A 200 -4.21 11.67 12.99
N ALA A 201 -3.92 12.64 12.11
CA ALA A 201 -3.69 12.36 10.69
C ALA A 201 -2.47 11.44 10.45
N GLY A 202 -1.41 11.58 11.25
CA GLY A 202 -0.22 10.73 11.13
C GLY A 202 -0.51 9.28 11.50
N TYR A 203 -1.31 9.06 12.55
CA TYR A 203 -1.79 7.73 12.91
C TYR A 203 -2.65 7.11 11.80
N VAL A 204 -3.53 7.90 11.16
CA VAL A 204 -4.35 7.44 10.02
C VAL A 204 -3.46 7.04 8.85
N GLU A 205 -2.48 7.86 8.48
CA GLU A 205 -1.54 7.57 7.38
C GLU A 205 -0.75 6.28 7.62
N ASP A 206 -0.14 6.12 8.81
CA ASP A 206 0.60 4.90 9.14
C ASP A 206 -0.31 3.65 9.22
N SER A 207 -1.59 3.84 9.58
CA SER A 207 -2.61 2.79 9.58
C SER A 207 -3.00 2.35 8.17
N ILE A 208 -3.14 3.29 7.23
CA ILE A 208 -3.40 2.98 5.81
C ILE A 208 -2.23 2.15 5.26
N ASP A 209 -1.00 2.60 5.51
CA ASP A 209 0.22 1.90 5.10
C ASP A 209 0.31 0.49 5.70
N LEU A 210 -0.03 0.33 6.98
CA LEU A 210 -0.03 -0.95 7.67
C LEU A 210 -1.06 -1.92 7.09
N ILE A 211 -2.28 -1.45 6.84
CA ILE A 211 -3.34 -2.28 6.25
C ILE A 211 -2.97 -2.68 4.82
N PHE A 212 -2.37 -1.77 4.05
CA PHE A 212 -1.86 -2.08 2.71
C PHE A 212 -0.75 -3.14 2.76
N GLU A 213 0.21 -2.98 3.65
CA GLU A 213 1.30 -3.94 3.88
C GLU A 213 0.74 -5.33 4.21
N ILE A 214 -0.23 -5.41 5.12
CA ILE A 214 -0.90 -6.67 5.49
C ILE A 214 -1.59 -7.33 4.30
N ILE A 215 -2.36 -6.57 3.53
CA ILE A 215 -3.07 -7.09 2.36
C ILE A 215 -2.07 -7.68 1.37
N LEU A 216 -0.95 -7.00 1.12
CA LEU A 216 0.09 -7.50 0.24
C LEU A 216 0.74 -8.77 0.80
N LEU A 217 1.14 -8.78 2.07
CA LEU A 217 1.80 -9.92 2.71
C LEU A 217 0.90 -11.15 2.74
N VAL A 218 -0.38 -10.99 3.13
CA VAL A 218 -1.37 -12.08 3.12
C VAL A 218 -1.55 -12.62 1.70
N SER A 219 -1.71 -11.74 0.71
CA SER A 219 -1.84 -12.13 -0.70
C SER A 219 -0.62 -12.92 -1.18
N GLN A 220 0.60 -12.41 -0.93
CA GLN A 220 1.84 -13.03 -1.36
C GLN A 220 2.05 -14.39 -0.68
N SER A 221 1.85 -14.48 0.63
CA SER A 221 1.99 -15.73 1.39
C SER A 221 1.03 -16.80 0.88
N ILE A 222 -0.24 -16.46 0.72
CA ILE A 222 -1.27 -17.39 0.23
C ILE A 222 -0.99 -17.81 -1.22
N PHE A 223 -0.71 -16.86 -2.12
CA PHE A 223 -0.58 -17.16 -3.54
C PHE A 223 0.68 -17.97 -3.85
N ARG A 224 1.81 -17.62 -3.25
CA ARG A 224 3.07 -18.36 -3.48
C ARG A 224 2.97 -19.81 -3.00
N LYS A 225 2.22 -20.05 -1.91
CA LYS A 225 2.01 -21.40 -1.38
C LYS A 225 1.05 -22.24 -2.23
N ASN A 226 -0.07 -21.64 -2.65
CA ASN A 226 -1.20 -22.38 -3.22
C ASN A 226 -1.23 -22.36 -4.75
N TYR A 227 -0.49 -21.46 -5.40
CA TYR A 227 -0.43 -21.30 -6.86
C TYR A 227 1.01 -21.29 -7.37
N VAL A 228 1.74 -22.37 -7.10
CA VAL A 228 3.17 -22.49 -7.43
C VAL A 228 3.47 -22.29 -8.93
N ASN A 229 2.51 -22.66 -9.79
CA ASN A 229 2.64 -22.46 -11.25
C ASN A 229 2.46 -20.98 -11.67
N ASP A 230 1.85 -20.15 -10.82
CA ASP A 230 1.61 -18.72 -11.06
C ASP A 230 2.58 -17.81 -10.28
N LEU A 231 3.70 -18.36 -9.76
CA LEU A 231 4.75 -17.57 -9.12
C LEU A 231 5.20 -16.35 -9.95
N PRO A 232 5.36 -16.42 -11.29
CA PRO A 232 5.69 -15.24 -12.09
C PRO A 232 4.68 -14.10 -11.95
N LYS A 233 3.37 -14.41 -11.84
CA LYS A 233 2.33 -13.39 -11.63
C LYS A 233 2.40 -12.79 -10.23
N ALA A 234 2.70 -13.60 -9.22
CA ALA A 234 2.90 -13.11 -7.85
C ALA A 234 4.14 -12.21 -7.75
N ASN A 235 5.22 -12.56 -8.45
CA ASN A 235 6.44 -11.76 -8.54
C ASN A 235 6.18 -10.43 -9.25
N GLU A 236 5.53 -10.47 -10.41
CA GLU A 236 5.16 -9.28 -11.18
C GLU A 236 4.28 -8.35 -10.35
N PHE A 237 3.26 -8.88 -9.68
CA PHE A 237 2.38 -8.09 -8.81
C PHE A 237 3.15 -7.39 -7.68
N LEU A 238 4.08 -8.09 -7.01
CA LEU A 238 4.92 -7.50 -5.98
C LEU A 238 5.79 -6.36 -6.54
N ILE A 239 6.49 -6.62 -7.64
CA ILE A 239 7.38 -5.65 -8.29
C ILE A 239 6.61 -4.40 -8.73
N GLN A 240 5.46 -4.59 -9.39
CA GLN A 240 4.61 -3.49 -9.86
C GLN A 240 4.03 -2.69 -8.69
N THR A 241 3.64 -3.37 -7.62
CA THR A 241 3.14 -2.70 -6.41
C THR A 241 4.21 -1.81 -5.80
N ILE A 242 5.43 -2.33 -5.60
CA ILE A 242 6.54 -1.53 -5.05
C ILE A 242 6.85 -0.34 -5.98
N PHE A 243 6.91 -0.56 -7.29
CA PHE A 243 7.11 0.50 -8.27
C PHE A 243 6.02 1.58 -8.24
N MET A 244 4.75 1.17 -8.08
CA MET A 244 3.63 2.10 -7.93
C MET A 244 3.77 2.95 -6.67
N ILE A 245 4.12 2.35 -5.53
CA ILE A 245 4.32 3.06 -4.27
C ILE A 245 5.51 4.03 -4.36
N LEU A 246 6.61 3.62 -5.01
CA LEU A 246 7.72 4.53 -5.34
C LEU A 246 7.27 5.70 -6.22
N SER A 247 6.37 5.45 -7.18
CA SER A 247 5.84 6.49 -8.08
C SER A 247 4.91 7.47 -7.36
N MET A 248 4.36 7.07 -6.22
CA MET A 248 3.56 7.91 -5.33
C MET A 248 4.40 8.71 -4.34
N GLU A 249 5.72 8.54 -4.35
CA GLU A 249 6.62 9.14 -3.38
C GLU A 249 6.36 8.73 -1.92
N ASN A 250 5.66 7.60 -1.67
CA ASN A 250 5.55 7.02 -0.33
C ASN A 250 6.76 6.12 -0.07
N TRP A 251 7.86 6.73 0.32
CA TRP A 251 9.15 6.05 0.50
C TRP A 251 9.13 5.05 1.66
N GLN A 252 8.44 5.39 2.74
CA GLN A 252 8.34 4.58 3.94
C GLN A 252 7.61 3.26 3.66
N LEU A 253 6.47 3.30 2.98
CA LEU A 253 5.79 2.07 2.55
C LEU A 253 6.63 1.32 1.51
N ALA A 254 7.23 2.01 0.53
CA ALA A 254 8.09 1.36 -0.46
C ALA A 254 9.25 0.59 0.19
N GLN A 255 9.86 1.12 1.24
CA GLN A 255 10.89 0.43 2.04
C GLN A 255 10.32 -0.85 2.65
N LYS A 256 9.23 -0.76 3.41
CA LYS A 256 8.58 -1.90 4.08
C LYS A 256 8.25 -3.03 3.09
N LEU A 257 7.67 -2.69 1.94
CA LEU A 257 7.33 -3.68 0.91
C LEU A 257 8.58 -4.26 0.22
N SER A 258 9.63 -3.45 0.06
CA SER A 258 10.91 -3.88 -0.53
C SER A 258 11.72 -4.78 0.40
N GLU A 259 11.60 -4.60 1.72
CA GLU A 259 12.16 -5.52 2.73
C GLU A 259 11.59 -6.93 2.54
N TYR A 260 10.27 -7.06 2.28
CA TYR A 260 9.66 -8.35 1.94
C TYR A 260 10.21 -8.93 0.63
N GLY A 261 10.41 -8.08 -0.39
CA GLY A 261 11.08 -8.49 -1.63
C GLY A 261 12.49 -9.04 -1.38
N CYS A 262 13.28 -8.39 -0.52
CA CYS A 262 14.61 -8.86 -0.12
C CYS A 262 14.54 -10.17 0.66
N PHE A 263 13.60 -10.30 1.61
CA PHE A 263 13.36 -11.54 2.34
C PHE A 263 13.10 -12.72 1.39
N LEU A 264 12.32 -12.51 0.32
CA LEU A 264 12.09 -13.55 -0.69
C LEU A 264 13.36 -13.92 -1.47
N ILE A 265 14.23 -12.95 -1.78
CA ILE A 265 15.51 -13.21 -2.44
C ILE A 265 16.38 -14.12 -1.59
N ASP A 266 16.45 -13.85 -0.29
CA ASP A 266 17.35 -14.54 0.64
C ASP A 266 16.84 -15.93 1.03
N ASN A 267 15.52 -16.07 1.25
CA ASN A 267 14.93 -17.30 1.80
C ASN A 267 14.30 -18.20 0.73
N PHE A 268 13.90 -17.63 -0.42
CA PHE A 268 13.23 -18.36 -1.50
C PHE A 268 13.82 -18.04 -2.89
N PRO A 269 15.15 -18.12 -3.07
CA PRO A 269 15.82 -17.68 -4.29
C PRO A 269 15.34 -18.40 -5.56
N ASN A 270 14.80 -19.62 -5.44
CA ASN A 270 14.31 -20.40 -6.57
C ASN A 270 12.90 -19.99 -7.05
N GLN A 271 12.20 -19.14 -6.27
CA GLN A 271 10.89 -18.61 -6.68
C GLN A 271 11.00 -17.34 -7.53
N LEU A 272 12.20 -16.80 -7.69
CA LEU A 272 12.48 -15.54 -8.37
C LEU A 272 13.50 -15.75 -9.50
N LYS A 273 13.23 -15.19 -10.67
CA LYS A 273 14.19 -15.14 -11.79
C LYS A 273 15.26 -14.08 -11.51
N SER A 274 16.42 -14.22 -12.17
CA SER A 274 17.56 -13.29 -12.01
C SER A 274 17.17 -11.83 -12.23
N LEU A 275 16.37 -11.53 -13.27
CA LEU A 275 15.90 -10.18 -13.55
C LEU A 275 14.98 -9.64 -12.43
N GLU A 276 14.08 -10.47 -11.91
CA GLU A 276 13.14 -10.09 -10.84
C GLU A 276 13.89 -9.73 -9.55
N LYS A 277 14.92 -10.51 -9.18
CA LYS A 277 15.78 -10.21 -8.03
C LYS A 277 16.47 -8.85 -8.17
N LYS A 278 17.00 -8.57 -9.35
CA LYS A 278 17.69 -7.30 -9.66
C LYS A 278 16.73 -6.10 -9.58
N ILE A 279 15.52 -6.24 -10.13
CA ILE A 279 14.50 -5.19 -10.05
C ILE A 279 14.07 -4.95 -8.60
N LEU A 280 13.85 -6.01 -7.81
CA LEU A 280 13.52 -5.87 -6.39
C LEU A 280 14.63 -5.15 -5.60
N LYS A 281 15.90 -5.45 -5.87
CA LYS A 281 17.03 -4.74 -5.23
C LYS A 281 17.18 -3.30 -5.70
N ILE A 282 16.93 -3.00 -6.97
CA ILE A 282 16.88 -1.62 -7.49
C ILE A 282 15.76 -0.85 -6.79
N ASN A 283 14.57 -1.42 -6.69
CA ASN A 283 13.43 -0.79 -6.02
C ASN A 283 13.71 -0.58 -4.53
N ALA A 284 14.32 -1.56 -3.85
CA ALA A 284 14.75 -1.42 -2.46
C ALA A 284 15.76 -0.29 -2.27
N ALA A 285 16.81 -0.27 -3.07
CA ALA A 285 17.83 0.79 -3.02
C ALA A 285 17.23 2.17 -3.32
N GLN A 286 16.30 2.24 -4.27
CA GLN A 286 15.56 3.46 -4.58
C GLN A 286 14.71 3.93 -3.38
N ALA A 287 13.98 3.03 -2.74
CA ALA A 287 13.17 3.34 -1.56
C ALA A 287 14.03 3.89 -0.41
N TYR A 288 15.16 3.23 -0.11
CA TYR A 288 16.10 3.71 0.91
C TYR A 288 16.71 5.06 0.57
N LYS A 289 17.19 5.23 -0.67
CA LYS A 289 17.82 6.47 -1.10
C LYS A 289 16.85 7.66 -1.00
N TRP A 290 15.61 7.49 -1.45
CA TRP A 290 14.61 8.56 -1.43
C TRP A 290 14.02 8.84 -0.05
N ALA A 291 14.08 7.86 0.87
CA ALA A 291 13.81 8.08 2.28
C ALA A 291 14.96 8.77 3.04
N GLY A 292 16.10 9.04 2.38
CA GLY A 292 17.27 9.68 3.00
C GLY A 292 18.26 8.73 3.65
N ASP A 293 18.11 7.41 3.46
CA ASP A 293 19.04 6.40 3.97
C ASP A 293 19.96 5.87 2.85
N SER A 294 20.94 6.70 2.48
CA SER A 294 21.92 6.34 1.44
C SER A 294 22.76 5.12 1.82
N ALA A 295 23.03 4.90 3.11
CA ALA A 295 23.83 3.78 3.57
C ALA A 295 23.11 2.44 3.35
N ALA A 296 21.81 2.37 3.66
CA ALA A 296 21.00 1.19 3.36
C ALA A 296 20.83 0.99 1.84
N ALA A 297 20.70 2.08 1.08
CA ALA A 297 20.64 2.00 -0.39
C ALA A 297 21.92 1.39 -0.98
N ASP A 298 23.10 1.87 -0.56
CA ASP A 298 24.38 1.33 -1.00
C ASP A 298 24.56 -0.13 -0.60
N LYS A 299 24.12 -0.51 0.61
CA LYS A 299 24.12 -1.91 1.04
C LYS A 299 23.30 -2.78 0.09
N CYS A 300 22.07 -2.39 -0.26
CA CYS A 300 21.26 -3.12 -1.23
C CYS A 300 21.95 -3.28 -2.59
N LEU A 301 22.66 -2.25 -3.05
CA LEU A 301 23.39 -2.30 -4.32
C LEU A 301 24.68 -3.13 -4.24
N ASN A 302 25.33 -3.22 -3.08
CA ASN A 302 26.56 -4.00 -2.92
C ASN A 302 26.30 -5.52 -2.88
N ASP A 303 25.07 -5.95 -2.59
CA ASP A 303 24.69 -7.36 -2.53
C ASP A 303 24.66 -8.07 -3.90
N PHE A 304 24.80 -7.33 -5.01
CA PHE A 304 24.67 -7.86 -6.36
C PHE A 304 25.84 -7.41 -7.26
N ASP A 305 26.28 -8.32 -8.13
CA ASP A 305 27.13 -7.97 -9.27
C ASP A 305 26.27 -7.48 -10.45
N TRP A 306 26.46 -6.21 -10.80
CA TRP A 306 25.74 -5.54 -11.87
C TRP A 306 26.46 -5.59 -13.23
N SER A 307 27.75 -5.96 -13.24
CA SER A 307 28.60 -5.90 -14.43
C SER A 307 28.12 -6.82 -15.56
N SER A 308 27.48 -7.93 -15.21
CA SER A 308 26.88 -8.90 -16.15
C SER A 308 25.42 -8.60 -16.52
N SER A 309 24.84 -7.51 -16.01
CA SER A 309 23.45 -7.14 -16.29
C SER A 309 23.28 -6.47 -17.64
N ASN A 310 22.04 -6.47 -18.16
CA ASN A 310 21.72 -5.67 -19.34
C ASN A 310 21.89 -4.17 -19.05
N ARG A 311 22.02 -3.37 -20.11
CA ARG A 311 22.30 -1.92 -20.01
C ARG A 311 21.26 -1.16 -19.20
N ASN A 312 19.97 -1.54 -19.28
CA ASN A 312 18.90 -0.89 -18.52
C ASN A 312 19.09 -1.06 -17.00
N ILE A 313 19.44 -2.27 -16.57
CA ILE A 313 19.72 -2.57 -15.16
C ILE A 313 21.01 -1.91 -14.69
N GLN A 314 22.05 -1.89 -15.53
CA GLN A 314 23.28 -1.16 -15.23
C GLN A 314 23.03 0.35 -15.10
N LEU A 315 22.20 0.92 -15.97
CA LEU A 315 21.84 2.33 -15.92
C LEU A 315 21.17 2.67 -14.58
N ALA A 316 20.20 1.86 -14.15
CA ALA A 316 19.52 2.06 -12.88
C ALA A 316 20.49 2.04 -11.69
N GLU A 317 21.44 1.11 -11.66
CA GLU A 317 22.47 1.09 -10.62
C GLU A 317 23.37 2.32 -10.67
N LYS A 318 23.82 2.77 -11.85
CA LYS A 318 24.67 3.97 -11.97
C LYS A 318 23.95 5.24 -11.53
N VAL A 319 22.66 5.37 -11.86
CA VAL A 319 21.82 6.48 -11.38
C VAL A 319 21.69 6.44 -9.86
N LEU A 320 21.41 5.27 -9.27
CA LEU A 320 21.27 5.16 -7.82
C LEU A 320 22.57 5.40 -7.05
N ARG A 321 23.75 5.21 -7.68
CA ARG A 321 25.06 5.55 -7.11
C ARG A 321 25.55 6.96 -7.41
N ASP A 322 24.72 7.80 -8.02
CA ASP A 322 25.10 9.14 -8.49
C ASP A 322 26.31 9.15 -9.46
N ASN A 323 26.55 8.02 -10.14
CA ASN A 323 27.59 7.92 -11.17
C ASN A 323 27.01 8.38 -12.52
N PHE A 324 26.64 9.67 -12.56
CA PHE A 324 25.88 10.22 -13.67
C PHE A 324 26.65 10.20 -14.99
N ASP A 325 27.97 10.38 -14.98
CA ASP A 325 28.77 10.29 -16.22
C ASP A 325 28.62 8.94 -16.91
N LYS A 326 28.74 7.83 -16.17
CA LYS A 326 28.48 6.49 -16.72
C LYS A 326 27.01 6.27 -17.04
N ALA A 327 26.10 6.90 -16.30
CA ALA A 327 24.67 6.84 -16.59
C ALA A 327 24.37 7.44 -17.97
N TYR A 328 24.93 8.61 -18.30
CA TYR A 328 24.75 9.26 -19.61
C TYR A 328 25.29 8.40 -20.75
N GLU A 329 26.48 7.82 -20.61
CA GLU A 329 27.02 6.89 -21.60
C GLU A 329 26.09 5.68 -21.84
N LEU A 330 25.49 5.15 -20.77
CA LEU A 330 24.54 4.04 -20.87
C LEU A 330 23.23 4.46 -21.53
N MET A 331 22.73 5.67 -21.24
CA MET A 331 21.55 6.23 -21.90
C MET A 331 21.76 6.29 -23.43
N GLU A 332 22.91 6.82 -23.87
CA GLU A 332 23.24 6.90 -25.31
C GLU A 332 23.34 5.52 -25.96
N LYS A 333 23.95 4.54 -25.27
CA LYS A 333 24.07 3.15 -25.74
C LYS A 333 22.75 2.38 -25.74
N ILE A 334 21.79 2.77 -24.90
CA ILE A 334 20.42 2.23 -24.91
C ILE A 334 19.65 2.83 -26.08
N GLY A 335 19.75 4.14 -26.29
CA GLY A 335 19.17 4.82 -27.44
C GLY A 335 17.63 4.75 -27.48
N LYS A 336 17.07 4.83 -28.69
CA LYS A 336 15.61 4.83 -28.91
C LYS A 336 14.95 3.46 -28.77
N GLU A 337 15.73 2.38 -28.86
CA GLU A 337 15.25 0.98 -28.91
C GLU A 337 15.39 0.28 -27.55
N GLY A 338 15.44 1.04 -26.45
CA GLY A 338 15.53 0.48 -25.10
C GLY A 338 14.32 -0.40 -24.74
N GLU A 339 14.57 -1.65 -24.35
CA GLU A 339 13.51 -2.61 -24.00
C GLU A 339 12.75 -2.27 -22.71
N LEU A 340 13.45 -1.83 -21.65
CA LEU A 340 12.86 -1.53 -20.34
C LEU A 340 12.77 -0.03 -20.06
N ILE A 341 13.72 0.76 -20.59
CA ILE A 341 13.79 2.20 -20.38
C ILE A 341 13.59 2.86 -21.74
N ASN A 342 12.40 3.40 -21.95
CA ASN A 342 12.04 4.19 -23.13
C ASN A 342 11.99 5.69 -22.78
N GLU A 343 11.65 6.54 -23.75
CA GLU A 343 11.59 7.99 -23.56
C GLU A 343 10.69 8.38 -22.38
N GLU A 344 9.51 7.78 -22.26
CA GLU A 344 8.54 8.05 -21.19
C GLU A 344 9.11 7.69 -19.81
N ALA A 345 9.83 6.56 -19.71
CA ALA A 345 10.45 6.13 -18.47
C ALA A 345 11.45 7.16 -17.93
N TYR A 346 12.20 7.87 -18.78
CA TYR A 346 13.13 8.91 -18.35
C TYR A 346 12.45 10.12 -17.69
N TYR A 347 11.20 10.40 -18.05
CA TYR A 347 10.44 11.52 -17.47
C TYR A 347 9.70 11.11 -16.19
N HIS A 348 9.12 9.90 -16.19
CA HIS A 348 8.14 9.51 -15.18
C HIS A 348 8.66 8.51 -14.14
N TRP A 349 9.71 7.74 -14.43
CA TRP A 349 10.25 6.80 -13.45
C TRP A 349 10.90 7.56 -12.30
N PRO A 350 10.50 7.35 -11.03
CA PRO A 350 11.16 7.91 -9.86
C PRO A 350 12.68 7.67 -9.77
N LEU A 351 13.20 6.68 -10.50
CA LEU A 351 14.63 6.43 -10.64
C LEU A 351 15.40 7.68 -11.07
N PHE A 352 14.85 8.45 -12.01
CA PHE A 352 15.55 9.59 -12.58
C PHE A 352 15.25 10.91 -11.86
N ARG A 353 14.59 10.88 -10.69
CA ARG A 353 14.10 12.07 -9.96
C ARG A 353 15.16 13.14 -9.74
N GLU A 354 16.37 12.74 -9.36
CA GLU A 354 17.48 13.66 -9.10
C GLU A 354 18.29 13.95 -10.37
N VAL A 355 18.70 12.93 -11.13
CA VAL A 355 19.52 13.13 -12.34
C VAL A 355 18.81 13.97 -13.41
N LYS A 356 17.47 13.96 -13.47
CA LYS A 356 16.72 14.81 -14.42
C LYS A 356 16.86 16.32 -14.16
N LYS A 357 17.36 16.71 -12.99
CA LYS A 357 17.65 18.11 -12.65
C LYS A 357 18.95 18.57 -13.32
N GLU A 358 19.84 17.65 -13.69
CA GLU A 358 21.12 17.94 -14.32
C GLU A 358 20.94 18.46 -15.77
N PRO A 359 21.66 19.53 -16.17
CA PRO A 359 21.65 20.00 -17.55
C PRO A 359 22.06 18.93 -18.55
N LYS A 360 23.11 18.16 -18.22
CA LYS A 360 23.65 17.09 -19.07
C LYS A 360 22.63 15.98 -19.35
N PHE A 361 21.74 15.66 -18.40
CA PHE A 361 20.65 14.71 -18.62
C PHE A 361 19.72 15.16 -19.75
N LYS A 362 19.34 16.44 -19.74
CA LYS A 362 18.45 17.03 -20.77
C LYS A 362 19.13 17.04 -22.14
N GLU A 363 20.41 17.36 -22.19
CA GLU A 363 21.22 17.31 -23.41
C GLU A 363 21.32 15.89 -23.97
N THR A 364 21.61 14.90 -23.12
CA THR A 364 21.67 13.48 -23.51
C THR A 364 20.32 13.00 -24.03
N LEU A 365 19.21 13.31 -23.37
CA LEU A 365 17.88 12.97 -23.87
C LEU A 365 17.58 13.59 -25.23
N LYS A 366 17.94 14.87 -25.42
CA LYS A 366 17.77 15.57 -26.69
C LYS A 366 18.61 14.95 -27.81
N SER A 367 19.82 14.50 -27.50
CA SER A 367 20.68 13.77 -28.43
C SER A 367 20.05 12.44 -28.86
N ILE A 368 19.48 11.69 -27.91
CA ILE A 368 18.87 10.39 -28.17
C ILE A 368 17.55 10.51 -28.94
N TYR A 369 16.62 11.35 -28.48
CA TYR A 369 15.24 11.39 -28.97
C TYR A 369 14.96 12.54 -29.94
N GLY A 370 15.79 13.58 -29.96
CA GLY A 370 15.54 14.82 -30.71
C GLY A 370 14.79 15.86 -29.85
N LYS A 371 13.89 16.64 -30.46
CA LYS A 371 12.97 17.52 -29.69
C LYS A 371 12.00 16.66 -28.88
N SER A 372 11.87 16.96 -27.60
CA SER A 372 11.04 16.23 -26.65
C SER A 372 9.56 16.37 -26.99
N LYS A 373 8.80 15.27 -27.03
CA LYS A 373 7.32 15.30 -27.13
C LYS A 373 6.65 16.06 -25.96
N SER A 374 7.34 16.24 -24.84
CA SER A 374 6.82 16.99 -23.69
C SER A 374 6.88 18.51 -23.86
N GLU A 375 7.72 19.02 -24.77
CA GLU A 375 7.76 20.44 -25.13
C GLU A 375 6.51 20.83 -25.95
N ASP A 376 5.99 19.91 -26.77
CA ASP A 376 4.82 20.18 -27.62
C ASP A 376 3.50 20.32 -26.82
N LYS A 377 3.39 19.65 -25.66
CA LYS A 377 2.18 19.71 -24.80
C LYS A 377 2.02 21.01 -24.01
N LYS A 378 3.03 21.89 -23.94
CA LYS A 378 2.90 23.23 -23.32
C LYS A 378 2.48 24.30 -24.33
N THR A 379 2.30 23.93 -25.59
CA THR A 379 1.99 24.85 -26.70
C THR A 379 0.70 24.48 -27.43
N SER A 380 -0.21 23.71 -26.82
CA SER A 380 -1.54 23.41 -27.37
C SER A 380 -2.64 23.72 -26.37
#